data_AF-A0A254QTH6-F1
#
_entry.id   AF-A0A254QTH6-F1
#
_cell.length_a   1.000
_cell.length_b   1.000
_cell.length_c   1.000
_cell.angle_alpha   90.00
_cell.angle_beta   90.00
_cell.angle_gamma   90.00
#
_symmetry.space_group_name_H-M   'P 1'
#
loop_
_entity.id
_entity.type
_entity.pdbx_description
1 polymer ?
#
loop_
_entity_poly.entity_id
_entity_poly.type
_entity_poly.pdbx_seq_one_letter_code
_entity_poly.pdbx_strand_id
1 'polypeptide(L)' 'MIRFFTIYELEQLTNDQLDELHAIFHQLLSASEPGTAERRNILASLENIDCVRNRRHALPDLSP' A
#
# COMPACT_ATOMS: atom_id res chain seq x y z
N MET A 1 -1.19 14.87 8.06
CA MET A 1 -2.20 13.85 8.43
C MET A 1 -2.32 12.88 7.28
N ILE A 2 -1.59 11.76 7.38
CA ILE A 2 -1.65 10.70 6.38
C ILE A 2 -2.89 9.83 6.60
N ARG A 3 -3.67 9.69 5.53
CA ARG A 3 -4.88 8.86 5.48
C ARG A 3 -4.48 7.39 5.31
N PHE A 4 -5.16 6.51 6.03
CA PHE A 4 -5.09 5.08 5.81
C PHE A 4 -5.75 4.69 4.47
N PHE A 5 -5.17 3.73 3.76
CA PHE A 5 -5.74 3.15 2.54
C PHE A 5 -6.26 1.73 2.81
N THR A 6 -7.53 1.51 2.47
CA THR A 6 -8.15 0.19 2.55
C THR A 6 -7.74 -0.67 1.36
N ILE A 7 -7.82 -2.00 1.52
CA ILE A 7 -7.59 -2.94 0.41
C ILE A 7 -8.49 -2.64 -0.80
N TYR A 8 -9.78 -2.34 -0.57
CA TYR A 8 -10.72 -2.04 -1.64
C TYR A 8 -10.31 -0.84 -2.49
N GLU A 9 -9.83 0.24 -1.87
CA GLU A 9 -9.33 1.41 -2.58
C GLU A 9 -8.06 1.09 -3.38
N LEU A 10 -7.17 0.28 -2.83
CA LEU A 10 -5.92 -0.14 -3.47
C LEU A 10 -6.15 -1.08 -4.65
N GLU A 11 -7.19 -1.93 -4.61
CA GLU A 11 -7.56 -2.81 -5.72
C GLU A 11 -7.98 -2.04 -6.98
N GLN A 12 -8.42 -0.78 -6.85
CA GLN A 12 -8.78 0.09 -7.98
C GLN A 12 -7.56 0.72 -8.67
N LEU A 13 -6.37 0.64 -8.06
CA LEU A 13 -5.15 1.23 -8.61
C LEU A 13 -4.49 0.29 -9.62
N THR A 14 -3.84 0.84 -10.63
CA THR A 14 -2.94 0.08 -11.51
C THR A 14 -1.72 -0.44 -10.75
N ASN A 15 -0.96 -1.38 -11.33
CA ASN A 15 0.27 -1.88 -10.71
C ASN A 15 1.30 -0.76 -10.51
N ASP A 16 1.48 0.10 -11.52
CA ASP A 16 2.41 1.23 -11.45
C ASP A 16 2.03 2.20 -10.32
N GLN A 17 0.74 2.49 -10.16
CA GLN A 17 0.25 3.33 -9.06
C GLN A 17 0.46 2.69 -7.68
N LEU A 18 0.33 1.35 -7.57
CA LEU A 18 0.65 0.66 -6.31
C LEU A 18 2.13 0.70 -5.99
N ASP A 19 3.00 0.53 -6.99
CA ASP A 19 4.45 0.59 -6.79
C ASP A 19 4.92 2.01 -6.43
N GLU A 20 4.36 3.04 -7.06
CA GLU A 20 4.60 4.44 -6.68
C GLU A 20 4.13 4.72 -5.24
N LEU A 21 2.90 4.31 -4.91
CA LEU A 21 2.34 4.50 -3.58
C LEU A 21 3.16 3.77 -2.51
N HIS A 22 3.64 2.57 -2.81
CA HIS A 22 4.52 1.80 -1.94
C HIS A 22 5.82 2.57 -1.62
N ALA A 23 6.48 3.10 -2.65
CA ALA A 23 7.71 3.88 -2.48
C ALA A 23 7.47 5.16 -1.65
N ILE A 24 6.38 5.88 -1.92
CA ILE A 24 5.98 7.07 -1.17
C ILE A 24 5.75 6.72 0.32
N PHE A 25 5.03 5.64 0.61
CA PHE A 25 4.74 5.25 1.99
C PHE A 25 5.99 4.81 2.76
N HIS A 26 6.98 4.19 2.11
CA HIS A 26 8.28 3.92 2.74
C HIS A 26 9.05 5.20 3.08
N GLN A 27 9.05 6.19 2.18
CA GLN A 27 9.65 7.49 2.47
C GLN A 27 8.95 8.16 3.65
N LEU A 28 7.62 8.15 3.68
CA LEU A 28 6.82 8.71 4.78
C LEU A 28 7.07 7.97 6.09
N LEU A 29 7.19 6.64 6.05
CA LEU A 29 7.50 5.84 7.23
C LEU A 29 8.84 6.26 7.84
N SER A 30 9.85 6.51 7.00
CA SER A 30 11.19 6.96 7.45
C SER A 30 11.16 8.31 8.15
N ALA A 31 10.23 9.19 7.77
CA ALA A 31 10.06 10.53 8.32
C ALA A 31 9.04 10.60 9.48
N SER A 32 8.36 9.48 9.81
CA SER A 32 7.28 9.46 10.79
C SER A 32 7.74 9.10 12.20
N GLU A 33 7.23 9.84 13.18
CA GLU A 33 7.54 9.61 14.59
C GLU A 33 6.94 8.29 15.12
N PRO A 34 7.70 7.51 15.91
CA PRO A 34 7.21 6.30 16.56
C PRO A 34 5.96 6.52 17.42
N GLY A 35 5.07 5.53 17.47
CA GLY A 35 3.88 5.55 18.34
C GLY A 35 2.76 6.50 17.91
N THR A 36 2.95 7.29 16.84
CA THR A 36 1.91 8.19 16.33
C THR A 36 0.82 7.45 15.57
N ALA A 37 -0.39 8.03 15.55
CA ALA A 37 -1.48 7.54 14.71
C ALA A 37 -1.11 7.59 13.22
N GLU A 38 -0.34 8.60 12.81
CA GLU A 38 0.15 8.76 11.44
C GLU A 38 1.06 7.59 11.04
N ARG A 39 2.05 7.22 11.88
CA ARG A 39 2.91 6.06 11.62
C ARG A 39 2.11 4.76 11.55
N ARG A 40 1.10 4.57 12.41
CA ARG A 40 0.21 3.40 12.35
C ARG A 40 -0.57 3.34 11.04
N ASN A 41 -1.10 4.47 10.57
CA ASN A 41 -1.80 4.53 9.29
C ASN A 41 -0.88 4.21 8.12
N ILE A 42 0.36 4.70 8.15
CA ILE A 42 1.38 4.40 7.13
C ILE A 42 1.68 2.90 7.10
N LEU A 43 2.00 2.29 8.25
CA LEU A 43 2.28 0.86 8.35
C LEU A 43 1.11 0.00 7.87
N ALA A 44 -0.11 0.29 8.34
CA ALA A 44 -1.29 -0.46 7.94
C ALA A 44 -1.60 -0.32 6.43
N SER A 45 -1.28 0.83 5.83
CA SER A 45 -1.44 1.01 4.38
C SER A 45 -0.38 0.24 3.60
N LEU A 46 0.88 0.20 4.08
CA LEU A 46 1.94 -0.61 3.48
C LEU A 46 1.59 -2.11 3.48
N GLU A 47 1.10 -2.62 4.61
CA GLU A 47 0.63 -4.02 4.71
C GLU A 47 -0.49 -4.31 3.70
N ASN A 48 -1.43 -3.39 3.53
CA ASN A 48 -2.51 -3.55 2.54
C ASN A 48 -1.99 -3.51 1.10
N ILE A 49 -1.03 -2.63 0.78
CA ILE A 49 -0.40 -2.55 -0.54
C ILE A 49 0.29 -3.87 -0.87
N ASP A 50 1.10 -4.40 0.05
CA ASP A 50 1.77 -5.69 -0.14
C ASP A 50 0.76 -6.83 -0.30
N CYS A 51 -0.35 -6.81 0.43
CA CYS A 51 -1.42 -7.79 0.27
C CYS A 51 -2.00 -7.77 -1.16
N VAL A 52 -2.31 -6.58 -1.71
CA VAL A 52 -2.86 -6.45 -3.06
C VAL A 52 -1.84 -6.86 -4.12
N ARG A 53 -0.58 -6.42 -4.00
CA ARG A 53 0.51 -6.80 -4.91
C ARG A 53 0.70 -8.32 -4.93
N ASN A 54 0.77 -8.96 -3.76
CA ASN A 54 0.91 -10.41 -3.65
C ASN A 54 -0.29 -11.15 -4.26
N ARG A 55 -1.53 -10.68 -4.06
CA ARG A 55 -2.71 -11.28 -4.70
C ARG A 55 -2.65 -11.22 -6.22
N ARG A 56 -2.19 -10.08 -6.78
CA ARG A 56 -2.04 -9.91 -8.23
C ARG A 56 -0.93 -10.81 -8.79
N HIS A 57 0.19 -10.96 -8.08
CA HIS A 57 1.24 -11.89 -8.50
C HIS A 57 0.84 -13.37 -8.38
N ALA A 58 -0.02 -13.72 -7.42
CA ALA A 58 -0.52 -15.08 -7.23
C ALA A 58 -1.59 -15.49 -8.26
N LEU A 59 -2.21 -14.53 -8.94
CA LEU A 59 -3.14 -14.75 -10.04
C LEU A 59 -2.40 -14.45 -11.37
N PRO A 60 -1.64 -15.40 -11.93
CA PRO A 60 -1.10 -15.22 -13.28
C PRO A 60 -2.28 -15.00 -14.23
N ASP A 61 -2.15 -14.03 -15.14
CA ASP A 61 -3.15 -13.64 -16.13
C ASP A 61 -3.86 -14.86 -16.73
N LEU A 62 -5.06 -15.15 -16.24
CA LEU A 62 -6.04 -15.96 -16.96
C LEU A 62 -6.70 -15.04 -17.99
N SER A 63 -5.94 -14.66 -19.01
CA SER A 63 -6.55 -14.15 -20.24
C SER A 63 -7.11 -15.38 -20.99
N PRO A 64 -8.41 -15.39 -21.36
CA PRO A 64 -9.02 -16.47 -22.12
C PRO A 64 -8.46 -16.60 -23.54
#